data_AF-A0A926CWH0-F1
#
_entry.id   AF-A0A926CWH0-F1
#
_cell.length_a   1.000
_cell.length_b   1.000
_cell.length_c   1.000
_cell.angle_alpha   90.00
_cell.angle_beta   90.00
_cell.angle_gamma   90.00
#
_symmetry.space_group_name_H-M   'P 1'
#
loop_
_entity.id
_entity.type
_entity.pdbx_description
1 polymer ?
#
loop_
_entity_poly.entity_id
_entity_poly.type
_entity_poly.pdbx_seq_one_letter_code
_entity_poly.pdbx_strand_id
1 'polypeptide(L)'
;MARNLYRWCAAALCASLLVTAACAPQEEELLPEDEYQVNEVIPGAQQDEPEPVVVPEQEDKLTPAGYDMYKLGYFAKEHIGPDEALYKAVFDAVQEQKTELDISAFGADREAVEKVAQALEDCYEFGYFAGLELGEDGKTLSILYEGDLEQGKQDRDAFRARVSEILQVVAGQERPAASAVMELYQYLCANITLDTESGETYSGALHGLLDGRTDALGFAQLMRYLLDQMGVEVHITFGEDIKDVWNTVKIDGEYFHLDAAREAEADAGQAYKYFGLSDKEFLKRAAAASWSSGKAEGVTYETPAATGNRFTPLQGYNIIAVDFAGERYYTIDTSGEGTPIAAYDLRTHEKGTVYTAQAANLAFYKGLLYFSDTADGLKLKSLEPESETVAAVADLEVTRLLCKADGVYAYDDVRGEETIIKPE
;
A
#
# COMPACT_ATOMS: atom_id res chain seq x y z
N MET A 1 22.80 28.41 -23.40
CA MET A 1 23.32 28.87 -22.10
C MET A 1 22.98 27.78 -21.10
N ALA A 2 24.00 27.00 -20.73
CA ALA A 2 23.87 25.67 -20.12
C ALA A 2 23.31 25.74 -18.69
N ARG A 3 22.46 24.76 -18.32
CA ARG A 3 22.25 24.37 -16.93
C ARG A 3 22.49 22.87 -16.83
N ASN A 4 23.56 22.57 -16.09
CA ASN A 4 24.04 21.25 -15.73
C ASN A 4 23.08 20.57 -14.76
N LEU A 5 22.70 19.32 -15.04
CA LEU A 5 22.33 18.37 -13.99
C LEU A 5 23.62 17.84 -13.36
N TYR A 6 23.83 18.14 -12.07
CA TYR A 6 24.88 17.51 -11.26
C TYR A 6 24.19 16.58 -10.26
N ARG A 7 24.25 15.27 -10.52
CA ARG A 7 24.12 14.21 -9.51
C ARG A 7 25.44 14.12 -8.74
N TRP A 8 25.38 14.04 -7.41
CA TRP A 8 26.58 13.93 -6.56
C TRP A 8 27.01 12.47 -6.41
N CYS A 9 28.24 12.17 -6.86
CA CYS A 9 29.03 11.06 -6.35
C CYS A 9 29.81 11.53 -5.11
N ALA A 10 29.69 10.84 -3.98
CA ALA A 10 30.59 11.04 -2.83
C ALA A 10 31.33 9.74 -2.51
N ALA A 11 32.53 9.60 -3.10
CA ALA A 11 33.54 8.67 -2.65
C ALA A 11 34.27 9.27 -1.42
N ALA A 12 34.22 8.60 -0.28
CA ALA A 12 34.98 9.01 0.91
C ALA A 12 36.39 8.38 0.89
N LEU A 13 37.39 9.25 0.72
CA LEU A 13 38.82 8.94 0.83
C LEU A 13 39.25 8.96 2.31
N CYS A 14 39.80 7.84 2.79
CA CYS A 14 40.49 7.75 4.06
C CYS A 14 41.74 8.66 4.10
N ALA A 15 41.84 9.52 5.10
CA ALA A 15 43.10 10.10 5.53
C ALA A 15 43.13 10.29 7.05
N SER A 16 43.93 9.44 7.68
CA SER A 16 44.33 9.46 9.08
C SER A 16 45.13 10.72 9.44
N LEU A 17 44.79 11.38 10.55
CA LEU A 17 45.72 12.24 11.29
C LEU A 17 45.54 12.04 12.80
N LEU A 18 46.54 11.39 13.38
CA LEU A 18 46.79 11.25 14.81
C LEU A 18 47.15 12.62 15.40
N VAL A 19 46.39 13.07 16.39
CA VAL A 19 46.90 13.98 17.43
C VAL A 19 46.43 13.44 18.78
N THR A 20 47.39 12.94 19.56
CA THR A 20 47.21 12.52 20.95
C THR A 20 47.36 13.72 21.90
N ALA A 21 46.37 13.98 22.76
CA ALA A 21 46.58 14.69 24.02
C ALA A 21 45.44 14.40 25.03
N ALA A 22 45.77 13.50 25.96
CA ALA A 22 45.25 13.20 27.30
C ALA A 22 44.05 13.97 27.93
N CYS A 23 43.08 13.15 28.35
CA CYS A 23 42.31 13.11 29.62
C CYS A 23 41.59 14.35 30.19
N ALA A 24 40.26 14.30 30.10
CA ALA A 24 39.35 14.36 31.27
C ALA A 24 38.08 13.51 30.94
N PRO A 25 37.50 12.77 31.90
CA PRO A 25 36.30 11.97 31.62
C PRO A 25 35.10 12.92 31.50
N GLN A 26 34.51 13.00 30.30
CA GLN A 26 33.17 13.54 30.13
C GLN A 26 32.19 12.39 30.36
N GLU A 27 31.29 12.60 31.31
CA GLU A 27 30.10 11.77 31.52
C GLU A 27 29.36 11.64 30.19
N GLU A 28 29.11 10.39 29.77
CA GLU A 28 28.10 10.08 28.75
C GLU A 28 26.75 10.54 29.29
N GLU A 29 26.31 11.71 28.84
CA GLU A 29 24.93 12.13 28.97
C GLU A 29 24.12 11.24 28.03
N LEU A 30 23.70 10.09 28.56
CA LEU A 30 22.73 9.19 27.97
C LEU A 30 21.53 10.04 27.53
N LEU A 31 21.33 10.15 26.21
CA LEU A 31 20.09 10.67 25.65
C LEU A 31 18.95 9.85 26.25
N PRO A 32 17.92 10.49 26.83
CA PRO A 32 16.82 9.76 27.43
C PRO A 32 16.14 8.93 26.34
N GLU A 33 15.84 7.67 26.66
CA GLU A 33 14.93 6.85 25.89
C GLU A 33 13.63 7.64 25.74
N ASP A 34 13.27 8.00 24.51
CA ASP A 34 11.96 8.57 24.22
C ASP A 34 10.91 7.49 24.50
N GLU A 35 10.46 7.43 25.75
CA GLU A 35 9.16 6.87 26.10
C GLU A 35 8.12 7.56 25.20
N TYR A 36 7.45 6.77 24.36
CA TYR A 36 6.20 7.18 23.72
C TYR A 36 5.22 7.58 24.83
N GLN A 37 5.21 8.87 25.16
CA GLN A 37 4.19 9.48 26.01
C GLN A 37 2.89 9.40 25.23
N VAL A 38 2.02 8.48 25.65
CA VAL A 38 0.60 8.48 25.32
C VAL A 38 0.09 9.85 25.75
N ASN A 39 -0.14 10.75 24.78
CA ASN A 39 -0.62 12.10 25.09
C ASN A 39 -1.91 11.99 25.91
N GLU A 40 -1.84 12.54 27.12
CA GLU A 40 -3.00 12.74 27.98
C GLU A 40 -4.09 13.51 27.22
N VAL A 41 -5.32 13.02 27.41
CA VAL A 41 -6.55 13.57 26.86
C VAL A 41 -6.59 15.10 27.04
N ILE A 42 -6.66 15.84 25.93
CA ILE A 42 -6.87 17.29 25.92
C ILE A 42 -8.16 17.59 26.70
N PRO A 43 -8.10 18.33 27.83
CA PRO A 43 -9.30 18.69 28.59
C PRO A 43 -10.13 19.70 27.78
N GLY A 44 -11.24 19.24 27.20
CA GLY A 44 -12.17 20.11 26.47
C GLY A 44 -12.61 19.59 25.10
N ALA A 45 -12.17 18.42 24.64
CA ALA A 45 -12.84 17.73 23.55
C ALA A 45 -14.25 17.36 24.02
N GLN A 46 -15.26 18.14 23.61
CA GLN A 46 -16.61 17.62 23.58
C GLN A 46 -16.51 16.30 22.81
N GLN A 47 -17.00 15.21 23.41
CA GLN A 47 -17.29 14.00 22.65
C GLN A 47 -18.36 14.41 21.66
N ASP A 48 -17.94 14.87 20.47
CA ASP A 48 -18.83 15.04 19.34
C ASP A 48 -19.58 13.70 19.22
N GLU A 49 -20.92 13.76 19.21
CA GLU A 49 -21.68 12.57 18.88
C GLU A 49 -21.13 12.00 17.56
N PRO A 50 -20.92 10.68 17.47
CA PRO A 50 -20.35 10.09 16.27
C PRO A 50 -21.24 10.48 15.09
N GLU A 51 -20.65 11.15 14.11
CA GLU A 51 -21.36 11.54 12.90
C GLU A 51 -21.92 10.27 12.24
N PRO A 52 -23.19 10.30 11.79
CA PRO A 52 -23.76 9.15 11.11
C PRO A 52 -22.92 8.83 9.87
N VAL A 53 -22.61 7.55 9.71
CA VAL A 53 -21.90 7.03 8.54
C VAL A 53 -22.75 7.27 7.30
N VAL A 54 -22.15 7.86 6.27
CA VAL A 54 -22.76 8.06 4.96
C VAL A 54 -22.42 6.87 4.09
N VAL A 55 -23.45 6.10 3.75
CA VAL A 55 -23.34 4.97 2.81
C VAL A 55 -23.77 5.47 1.44
N PRO A 56 -22.98 5.27 0.37
CA PRO A 56 -23.35 5.72 -0.96
C PRO A 56 -24.61 5.00 -1.44
N GLU A 57 -25.51 5.72 -2.13
CA GLU A 57 -26.74 5.14 -2.69
C GLU A 57 -26.45 4.07 -3.74
N GLN A 58 -25.33 4.23 -4.47
CA GLN A 58 -24.85 3.33 -5.50
C GLN A 58 -23.35 3.09 -5.31
N GLU A 59 -22.92 1.85 -5.45
CA GLU A 59 -21.49 1.49 -5.51
C GLU A 59 -21.01 1.44 -6.96
N ASP A 60 -19.79 1.93 -7.16
CA ASP A 60 -19.03 1.70 -8.36
C ASP A 60 -18.70 0.20 -8.46
N LYS A 61 -18.92 -0.35 -9.64
CA LYS A 61 -18.52 -1.72 -9.95
C LYS A 61 -17.22 -1.71 -10.72
N LEU A 62 -16.25 -2.44 -10.20
CA LEU A 62 -15.03 -2.73 -10.90
C LEU A 62 -15.32 -3.76 -11.99
N THR A 63 -15.04 -3.43 -13.25
CA THR A 63 -15.01 -4.42 -14.32
C THR A 63 -13.75 -5.26 -14.23
N PRO A 64 -13.77 -6.55 -14.61
CA PRO A 64 -12.56 -7.37 -14.61
C PRO A 64 -11.40 -6.68 -15.33
N ALA A 65 -10.26 -6.55 -14.65
CA ALA A 65 -9.08 -5.88 -15.17
C ALA A 65 -7.88 -6.83 -15.14
N GLY A 66 -7.16 -6.88 -16.27
CA GLY A 66 -5.86 -7.55 -16.37
C GLY A 66 -4.75 -6.51 -16.51
N TYR A 67 -3.50 -6.97 -16.44
CA TYR A 67 -2.35 -6.11 -16.66
C TYR A 67 -2.35 -5.51 -18.08
N ASP A 68 -2.37 -4.18 -18.15
CA ASP A 68 -2.16 -3.39 -19.36
C ASP A 68 -0.82 -2.66 -19.24
N MET A 69 0.14 -3.11 -20.05
CA MET A 69 1.49 -2.55 -20.08
C MET A 69 1.54 -1.09 -20.55
N TYR A 70 0.55 -0.60 -21.31
CA TYR A 70 0.52 0.79 -21.78
C TYR A 70 -0.41 1.66 -20.95
N LYS A 71 -0.83 1.18 -19.77
CA LYS A 71 -1.79 1.88 -18.93
C LYS A 71 -1.21 3.20 -18.45
N LEU A 72 -1.78 4.29 -18.95
CA LEU A 72 -1.61 5.60 -18.35
C LEU A 72 -2.64 5.76 -17.22
N GLY A 73 -2.11 5.91 -16.00
CA GLY A 73 -2.87 6.18 -14.79
C GLY A 73 -3.53 7.55 -14.75
N TYR A 74 -4.32 7.82 -13.72
CA TYR A 74 -5.01 9.11 -13.55
C TYR A 74 -4.02 10.27 -13.54
N PHE A 75 -2.95 10.17 -12.74
CA PHE A 75 -1.94 11.23 -12.62
C PHE A 75 -1.29 11.57 -13.96
N ALA A 76 -0.85 10.56 -14.72
CA ALA A 76 -0.23 10.77 -16.01
C ALA A 76 -1.19 11.43 -17.02
N LYS A 77 -2.47 11.04 -17.03
CA LYS A 77 -3.46 11.61 -17.95
C LYS A 77 -3.81 13.06 -17.61
N GLU A 78 -4.13 13.32 -16.35
CA GLU A 78 -4.71 14.61 -15.94
C GLU A 78 -3.65 15.68 -15.63
N HIS A 79 -2.47 15.28 -15.14
CA HIS A 79 -1.47 16.23 -14.66
C HIS A 79 -0.20 16.29 -15.53
N ILE A 80 0.10 15.23 -16.30
CA ILE A 80 1.26 15.22 -17.21
C ILE A 80 0.81 15.44 -18.66
N GLY A 81 -0.20 14.69 -19.12
CA GLY A 81 -0.74 14.73 -20.48
C GLY A 81 0.29 14.38 -21.57
N PRO A 82 0.95 13.20 -21.52
CA PRO A 82 1.88 12.78 -22.56
C PRO A 82 1.16 12.49 -23.88
N ASP A 83 1.85 12.69 -25.01
CA ASP A 83 1.36 12.18 -26.29
C ASP A 83 1.36 10.64 -26.25
N GLU A 84 0.17 10.03 -26.35
CA GLU A 84 0.03 8.58 -26.17
C GLU A 84 0.75 7.76 -27.25
N ALA A 85 0.83 8.27 -28.48
CA ALA A 85 1.47 7.56 -29.58
C ALA A 85 3.00 7.56 -29.40
N LEU A 86 3.57 8.69 -28.99
CA LEU A 86 4.97 8.81 -28.63
C LEU A 86 5.28 7.98 -27.38
N TYR A 87 4.44 8.05 -26.34
CA TYR A 87 4.60 7.25 -25.12
C TYR A 87 4.70 5.76 -25.44
N LYS A 88 3.79 5.21 -26.25
CA LYS A 88 3.84 3.79 -26.64
C LYS A 88 5.11 3.45 -27.42
N ALA A 89 5.52 4.30 -28.35
CA ALA A 89 6.73 4.08 -29.13
C ALA A 89 8.00 4.09 -28.27
N VAL A 90 8.09 5.02 -27.30
CA VAL A 90 9.21 5.08 -26.36
C VAL A 90 9.15 3.93 -25.36
N PHE A 91 7.96 3.56 -24.87
CA PHE A 91 7.75 2.40 -24.00
C PHE A 91 8.29 1.12 -24.67
N ASP A 92 7.91 0.88 -25.92
CA ASP A 92 8.38 -0.28 -26.69
C ASP A 92 9.92 -0.25 -26.85
N ALA A 93 10.48 0.93 -27.12
CA ALA A 93 11.93 1.10 -27.24
C ALA A 93 12.67 0.83 -25.90
N VAL A 94 12.11 1.28 -24.76
CA VAL A 94 12.63 1.01 -23.41
C VAL A 94 12.56 -0.47 -23.06
N GLN A 95 11.46 -1.13 -23.40
CA GLN A 95 11.29 -2.57 -23.22
C GLN A 95 12.31 -3.38 -24.04
N GLU A 96 12.56 -2.96 -25.27
CA GLU A 96 13.55 -3.57 -26.16
C GLU A 96 14.99 -3.12 -25.87
N GLN A 97 15.18 -2.19 -24.92
CA GLN A 97 16.47 -1.59 -24.55
C GLN A 97 17.22 -0.95 -25.73
N LYS A 98 16.48 -0.30 -26.63
CA LYS A 98 17.07 0.50 -27.70
C LYS A 98 17.71 1.76 -27.09
N THR A 99 18.91 2.10 -27.51
CA THR A 99 19.57 3.34 -27.05
C THR A 99 19.14 4.57 -27.83
N GLU A 100 18.53 4.39 -29.00
CA GLU A 100 18.07 5.47 -29.88
C GLU A 100 16.73 5.13 -30.52
N LEU A 101 15.89 6.14 -30.73
CA LEU A 101 14.61 6.05 -31.43
C LEU A 101 14.45 7.26 -32.37
N ASP A 102 14.10 7.01 -33.64
CA ASP A 102 13.67 8.07 -34.56
C ASP A 102 12.23 8.46 -34.25
N ILE A 103 12.05 9.71 -33.82
CA ILE A 103 10.75 10.30 -33.47
C ILE A 103 10.26 11.31 -34.51
N SER A 104 10.89 11.38 -35.69
CA SER A 104 10.52 12.34 -36.76
C SER A 104 9.04 12.30 -37.14
N ALA A 105 8.41 11.12 -37.04
CA ALA A 105 7.01 10.92 -37.40
C ALA A 105 6.03 11.55 -36.40
N PHE A 106 6.44 11.80 -35.15
CA PHE A 106 5.60 12.35 -34.10
C PHE A 106 5.58 13.88 -34.10
N GLY A 107 6.60 14.52 -34.68
CA GLY A 107 6.75 15.98 -34.62
C GLY A 107 6.86 16.52 -33.20
N ALA A 108 7.37 15.68 -32.28
CA ALA A 108 7.45 15.98 -30.86
C ALA A 108 8.56 16.99 -30.56
N ASP A 109 8.26 17.96 -29.70
CA ASP A 109 9.23 18.89 -29.17
C ASP A 109 9.79 18.41 -27.82
N ARG A 110 10.64 19.24 -27.21
CA ARG A 110 11.25 18.93 -25.92
C ARG A 110 10.22 18.75 -24.80
N GLU A 111 9.13 19.52 -24.81
CA GLU A 111 8.09 19.44 -23.79
C GLU A 111 7.32 18.11 -23.91
N ALA A 112 6.97 17.70 -25.13
CA ALA A 112 6.33 16.42 -25.38
C ALA A 112 7.20 15.23 -24.92
N VAL A 113 8.51 15.29 -25.20
CA VAL A 113 9.48 14.28 -24.73
C VAL A 113 9.58 14.25 -23.20
N GLU A 114 9.61 15.41 -22.55
CA GLU A 114 9.68 15.53 -21.09
C GLU A 114 8.44 14.94 -20.41
N LYS A 115 7.25 15.17 -20.98
CA LYS A 115 6.00 14.54 -20.50
C LYS A 115 6.01 13.02 -20.64
N VAL A 116 6.54 12.50 -21.75
CA VAL A 116 6.72 11.05 -21.93
C VAL A 116 7.72 10.47 -20.94
N ALA A 117 8.84 11.14 -20.68
CA ALA A 117 9.79 10.73 -19.65
C ALA A 117 9.12 10.66 -18.27
N GLN A 118 8.38 11.70 -17.89
CA GLN A 118 7.65 11.75 -16.61
C GLN A 118 6.59 10.65 -16.50
N ALA A 119 5.92 10.28 -17.58
CA ALA A 119 4.98 9.17 -17.58
C ALA A 119 5.68 7.80 -17.43
N LEU A 120 6.88 7.64 -18.00
CA LEU A 120 7.67 6.41 -17.89
C LEU A 120 8.27 6.20 -16.50
N GLU A 121 8.49 7.25 -15.71
CA GLU A 121 8.92 7.13 -14.30
C GLU A 121 7.89 6.40 -13.42
N ASP A 122 6.61 6.38 -13.82
CA ASP A 122 5.56 5.61 -13.14
C ASP A 122 5.46 4.16 -13.66
N CYS A 123 6.27 3.79 -14.66
CA CYS A 123 6.43 2.41 -15.13
C CYS A 123 7.52 1.72 -14.30
N TYR A 124 7.22 1.42 -13.04
CA TYR A 124 8.18 0.88 -12.06
C TYR A 124 8.84 -0.44 -12.48
N GLU A 125 8.27 -1.15 -13.46
CA GLU A 125 8.91 -2.31 -14.08
C GLU A 125 10.21 -1.97 -14.84
N PHE A 126 10.44 -0.69 -15.17
CA PHE A 126 11.63 -0.19 -15.83
C PHE A 126 12.61 0.42 -14.83
N GLY A 127 12.95 -0.28 -13.75
CA GLY A 127 13.95 0.18 -12.76
C GLY A 127 15.34 0.49 -13.35
N TYR A 128 15.61 0.07 -14.58
CA TYR A 128 16.83 0.35 -15.34
C TYR A 128 16.74 1.61 -16.24
N PHE A 129 15.56 2.25 -16.37
CA PHE A 129 15.38 3.45 -17.17
C PHE A 129 15.86 4.70 -16.41
N ALA A 130 16.70 5.51 -17.05
CA ALA A 130 17.32 6.68 -16.43
C ALA A 130 16.91 8.02 -17.04
N GLY A 131 16.30 8.02 -18.24
CA GLY A 131 15.77 9.23 -18.86
C GLY A 131 15.85 9.24 -20.38
N LEU A 132 15.47 10.39 -20.96
CA LEU A 132 15.44 10.64 -22.39
C LEU A 132 16.18 11.93 -22.73
N GLU A 133 16.90 11.94 -23.85
CA GLU A 133 17.54 13.14 -24.39
C GLU A 133 17.17 13.36 -25.86
N LEU A 134 16.57 14.50 -26.16
CA LEU A 134 16.25 14.90 -27.54
C LEU A 134 17.49 15.47 -28.23
N GLY A 135 17.89 14.86 -29.34
CA GLY A 135 19.00 15.31 -30.17
C GLY A 135 18.78 16.71 -30.76
N GLU A 136 19.88 17.38 -31.12
CA GLU A 136 19.84 18.73 -31.72
C GLU A 136 19.10 18.77 -33.07
N ASP A 137 18.96 17.63 -33.74
CA ASP A 137 18.19 17.48 -34.98
C ASP A 137 16.67 17.52 -34.76
N GLY A 138 16.21 17.42 -33.51
CA GLY A 138 14.80 17.35 -33.13
C GLY A 138 14.09 16.07 -33.59
N LYS A 139 14.85 15.03 -33.92
CA LYS A 139 14.35 13.81 -34.59
C LYS A 139 14.84 12.53 -33.93
N THR A 140 16.03 12.56 -33.34
CA THR A 140 16.61 11.39 -32.68
C THR A 140 16.46 11.53 -31.18
N LEU A 141 15.88 10.52 -30.53
CA LEU A 141 15.74 10.43 -29.09
C LEU A 141 16.72 9.42 -28.54
N SER A 142 17.66 9.85 -27.70
CA SER A 142 18.54 8.95 -26.94
C SER A 142 17.83 8.47 -25.68
N ILE A 143 17.93 7.17 -25.40
CA ILE A 143 17.34 6.54 -24.21
C ILE A 143 18.48 6.15 -23.27
N LEU A 144 18.42 6.64 -22.04
CA LEU A 144 19.44 6.44 -21.03
C LEU A 144 19.02 5.31 -20.08
N TYR A 145 19.99 4.47 -19.72
CA TYR A 145 19.80 3.36 -18.80
C TYR A 145 20.89 3.31 -17.75
N GLU A 146 20.56 2.75 -16.59
CA GLU A 146 21.46 2.52 -15.46
C GLU A 146 21.36 1.05 -14.98
N GLY A 147 22.39 0.58 -14.28
CA GLY A 147 22.43 -0.77 -13.72
C GLY A 147 22.74 -1.89 -14.73
N ASP A 148 22.41 -3.12 -14.34
CA ASP A 148 22.54 -4.31 -15.18
C ASP A 148 21.26 -4.50 -16.03
N LEU A 149 21.38 -4.31 -17.34
CA LEU A 149 20.25 -4.36 -18.26
C LEU A 149 19.66 -5.77 -18.43
N GLU A 150 20.46 -6.81 -18.29
CA GLU A 150 19.96 -8.18 -18.40
C GLU A 150 19.21 -8.58 -17.13
N GLN A 151 19.70 -8.18 -15.96
CA GLN A 151 18.94 -8.32 -14.71
C GLN A 151 17.66 -7.47 -14.76
N GLY A 152 17.74 -6.22 -15.23
CA GLY A 152 16.58 -5.34 -15.36
C GLY A 152 15.45 -5.90 -16.23
N LYS A 153 15.77 -6.66 -17.30
CA LYS A 153 14.74 -7.40 -18.06
C LYS A 153 14.07 -8.49 -17.24
N GLN A 154 14.84 -9.24 -16.46
CA GLN A 154 14.32 -10.32 -15.61
C GLN A 154 13.41 -9.73 -14.51
N ASP A 155 13.86 -8.65 -13.87
CA ASP A 155 13.09 -7.96 -12.83
C ASP A 155 11.79 -7.39 -13.39
N ARG A 156 11.83 -6.77 -14.58
CA ARG A 156 10.63 -6.31 -15.30
C ARG A 156 9.63 -7.44 -15.53
N ASP A 157 10.10 -8.58 -16.06
CA ASP A 157 9.23 -9.69 -16.39
C ASP A 157 8.64 -10.34 -15.12
N ALA A 158 9.44 -10.44 -14.05
CA ALA A 158 8.97 -10.89 -12.74
C ALA A 158 7.96 -9.91 -12.12
N PHE A 159 8.20 -8.61 -12.21
CA PHE A 159 7.29 -7.57 -11.72
C PHE A 159 5.93 -7.66 -12.42
N ARG A 160 5.92 -7.80 -13.76
CA ARG A 160 4.69 -7.97 -14.54
C ARG A 160 3.92 -9.24 -14.20
N ALA A 161 4.63 -10.35 -14.00
CA ALA A 161 4.00 -11.60 -13.56
C ALA A 161 3.31 -11.39 -12.20
N ARG A 162 4.01 -10.75 -11.25
CA ARG A 162 3.47 -10.47 -9.92
C ARG A 162 2.27 -9.53 -9.94
N VAL A 163 2.33 -8.46 -10.73
CA VAL A 163 1.18 -7.57 -10.97
C VAL A 163 -0.01 -8.35 -11.52
N SER A 164 0.21 -9.22 -12.51
CA SER A 164 -0.85 -10.02 -13.12
C SER A 164 -1.49 -10.98 -12.12
N GLU A 165 -0.70 -11.63 -11.25
CA GLU A 165 -1.19 -12.48 -10.16
C GLU A 165 -2.08 -11.69 -9.19
N ILE A 166 -1.63 -10.51 -8.76
CA ILE A 166 -2.38 -9.66 -7.83
C ILE A 166 -3.69 -9.21 -8.46
N LEU A 167 -3.65 -8.70 -9.70
CA LEU A 167 -4.85 -8.26 -10.41
C LEU A 167 -5.85 -9.40 -10.62
N GLN A 168 -5.38 -10.64 -10.85
CA GLN A 168 -6.27 -11.79 -10.96
C GLN A 168 -7.03 -12.07 -9.66
N VAL A 169 -6.42 -11.82 -8.50
CA VAL A 169 -7.05 -11.96 -7.18
C VAL A 169 -8.04 -10.81 -6.94
N VAL A 170 -7.57 -9.55 -7.03
CA VAL A 170 -8.34 -8.39 -6.55
C VAL A 170 -9.30 -7.84 -7.59
N ALA A 171 -9.06 -8.09 -8.87
CA ALA A 171 -9.76 -7.50 -10.01
C ALA A 171 -10.11 -8.50 -11.12
N GLY A 172 -9.97 -9.82 -10.88
CA GLY A 172 -10.24 -10.86 -11.89
C GLY A 172 -11.73 -11.09 -12.20
N GLN A 173 -12.64 -10.48 -11.44
CA GLN A 173 -14.09 -10.61 -11.57
C GLN A 173 -14.80 -9.28 -11.32
N GLU A 174 -16.04 -9.15 -11.82
CA GLU A 174 -16.88 -7.99 -11.51
C GLU A 174 -17.28 -8.01 -10.04
N ARG A 175 -17.06 -6.90 -9.34
CA ARG A 175 -17.28 -6.74 -7.89
C ARG A 175 -17.40 -5.26 -7.50
N PRO A 176 -17.87 -4.92 -6.30
CA PRO A 176 -17.79 -3.55 -5.80
C PRO A 176 -16.34 -3.05 -5.78
N ALA A 177 -16.14 -1.80 -6.21
CA ALA A 177 -14.82 -1.17 -6.23
C ALA A 177 -14.23 -1.07 -4.83
N ALA A 178 -15.04 -0.69 -3.82
CA ALA A 178 -14.65 -0.65 -2.41
C ALA A 178 -14.01 -1.98 -1.95
N SER A 179 -14.68 -3.11 -2.21
CA SER A 179 -14.17 -4.44 -1.88
C SER A 179 -12.87 -4.75 -2.59
N ALA A 180 -12.72 -4.36 -3.87
CA ALA A 180 -11.48 -4.56 -4.64
C ALA A 180 -10.29 -3.76 -4.08
N VAL A 181 -10.51 -2.48 -3.77
CA VAL A 181 -9.49 -1.60 -3.17
C VAL A 181 -9.07 -2.12 -1.80
N MET A 182 -10.03 -2.56 -0.99
CA MET A 182 -9.79 -3.06 0.36
C MET A 182 -9.03 -4.39 0.35
N GLU A 183 -9.33 -5.31 -0.57
CA GLU A 183 -8.55 -6.55 -0.73
C GLU A 183 -7.13 -6.28 -1.25
N LEU A 184 -6.96 -5.37 -2.20
CA LEU A 184 -5.63 -4.96 -2.67
C LEU A 184 -4.79 -4.39 -1.51
N TYR A 185 -5.38 -3.48 -0.73
CA TYR A 185 -4.73 -2.88 0.42
C TYR A 185 -4.28 -3.95 1.42
N GLN A 186 -5.18 -4.84 1.83
CA GLN A 186 -4.86 -5.95 2.72
C GLN A 186 -3.79 -6.88 2.13
N TYR A 187 -3.88 -7.20 0.84
CA TYR A 187 -2.89 -8.04 0.17
C TYR A 187 -1.49 -7.44 0.28
N LEU A 188 -1.32 -6.14 -0.01
CA LEU A 188 -0.01 -5.50 0.08
C LEU A 188 0.50 -5.48 1.52
N CYS A 189 -0.33 -5.09 2.49
CA CYS A 189 0.05 -5.04 3.90
C CYS A 189 0.42 -6.43 4.48
N ALA A 190 -0.22 -7.50 4.02
CA ALA A 190 0.04 -8.86 4.51
C ALA A 190 1.27 -9.54 3.87
N ASN A 191 1.71 -9.06 2.71
CA ASN A 191 2.75 -9.70 1.90
C ASN A 191 4.03 -8.87 1.74
N ILE A 192 4.02 -7.58 2.11
CA ILE A 192 5.15 -6.68 2.00
C ILE A 192 5.47 -6.10 3.38
N THR A 193 6.75 -6.10 3.75
CA THR A 193 7.23 -5.52 5.01
C THR A 193 7.67 -4.07 4.80
N LEU A 194 7.28 -3.17 5.70
CA LEU A 194 7.82 -1.81 5.73
C LEU A 194 9.31 -1.84 6.11
N ASP A 195 10.13 -1.22 5.28
CA ASP A 195 11.56 -1.05 5.52
C ASP A 195 11.90 0.39 5.87
N THR A 196 12.27 0.62 7.13
CA THR A 196 12.70 1.93 7.65
C THR A 196 14.20 2.00 7.94
N GLU A 197 14.92 0.87 7.83
CA GLU A 197 16.30 0.74 8.32
C GLU A 197 17.34 0.69 7.19
N SER A 198 16.97 0.14 6.03
CA SER A 198 17.93 -0.11 4.93
C SER A 198 18.23 1.12 4.07
N GLY A 199 17.69 2.28 4.43
CA GLY A 199 17.77 3.50 3.62
C GLY A 199 17.17 3.29 2.23
N GLU A 200 17.89 3.71 1.19
CA GLU A 200 17.43 3.62 -0.21
C GLU A 200 17.61 2.21 -0.83
N THR A 201 18.12 1.23 -0.07
CA THR A 201 18.44 -0.12 -0.62
C THR A 201 17.21 -0.85 -1.13
N TYR A 202 16.07 -0.72 -0.43
CA TYR A 202 14.79 -1.33 -0.80
C TYR A 202 13.73 -0.23 -0.92
N SER A 203 13.98 0.76 -1.77
CA SER A 203 13.03 1.87 -1.99
C SER A 203 12.25 1.69 -3.28
N GLY A 204 10.94 1.92 -3.21
CA GLY A 204 10.07 1.94 -4.38
C GLY A 204 9.40 0.62 -4.75
N ALA A 205 8.44 0.72 -5.66
CA ALA A 205 7.51 -0.36 -5.99
C ALA A 205 8.17 -1.67 -6.48
N LEU A 206 9.29 -1.57 -7.21
CA LEU A 206 9.99 -2.75 -7.73
C LEU A 206 10.45 -3.67 -6.59
N HIS A 207 11.10 -3.11 -5.57
CA HIS A 207 11.56 -3.85 -4.39
C HIS A 207 10.40 -4.39 -3.56
N GLY A 208 9.31 -3.61 -3.41
CA GLY A 208 8.12 -4.06 -2.71
C GLY A 208 7.55 -5.38 -3.28
N LEU A 209 7.47 -5.50 -4.62
CA LEU A 209 6.95 -6.74 -5.24
C LEU A 209 7.96 -7.88 -5.33
N LEU A 210 9.23 -7.59 -5.60
CA LEU A 210 10.23 -8.62 -5.87
C LEU A 210 10.92 -9.12 -4.60
N ASP A 211 11.26 -8.21 -3.67
CA ASP A 211 11.95 -8.53 -2.43
C ASP A 211 10.99 -8.70 -1.23
N GLY A 212 9.72 -8.31 -1.40
CA GLY A 212 8.70 -8.39 -0.34
C GLY A 212 8.93 -7.38 0.79
N ARG A 213 9.71 -6.33 0.53
CA ARG A 213 9.94 -5.23 1.46
C ARG A 213 10.17 -3.92 0.72
N THR A 214 9.67 -2.82 1.26
CA THR A 214 9.95 -1.49 0.72
C THR A 214 9.68 -0.40 1.75
N ASP A 215 10.19 0.80 1.50
CA ASP A 215 9.81 2.03 2.21
C ASP A 215 8.36 2.47 1.96
N ALA A 216 7.91 3.51 2.67
CA ALA A 216 6.56 4.06 2.55
C ALA A 216 6.25 4.55 1.13
N LEU A 217 7.24 5.10 0.41
CA LEU A 217 7.07 5.53 -0.97
C LEU A 217 6.75 4.33 -1.88
N GLY A 218 7.43 3.19 -1.71
CA GLY A 218 7.14 1.99 -2.48
C GLY A 218 5.74 1.44 -2.24
N PHE A 219 5.23 1.49 -1.02
CA PHE A 219 3.82 1.17 -0.76
C PHE A 219 2.87 2.10 -1.53
N ALA A 220 3.11 3.42 -1.45
CA ALA A 220 2.28 4.40 -2.11
C ALA A 220 2.31 4.29 -3.65
N GLN A 221 3.49 3.96 -4.20
CA GLN A 221 3.69 3.67 -5.62
C GLN A 221 2.98 2.39 -6.05
N LEU A 222 3.02 1.31 -5.25
CA LEU A 222 2.34 0.06 -5.57
C LEU A 222 0.82 0.19 -5.55
N MET A 223 0.29 0.86 -4.53
CA MET A 223 -1.13 1.21 -4.47
C MET A 223 -1.52 2.03 -5.70
N ARG A 224 -0.75 3.07 -6.06
CA ARG A 224 -1.02 3.86 -7.27
C ARG A 224 -1.03 2.98 -8.52
N TYR A 225 0.04 2.22 -8.74
CA TYR A 225 0.22 1.40 -9.94
C TYR A 225 -0.92 0.39 -10.12
N LEU A 226 -1.27 -0.35 -9.07
CA LEU A 226 -2.29 -1.41 -9.12
C LEU A 226 -3.71 -0.83 -9.22
N LEU A 227 -4.01 0.27 -8.52
CA LEU A 227 -5.29 0.95 -8.63
C LEU A 227 -5.48 1.62 -10.00
N ASP A 228 -4.42 2.17 -10.58
CA ASP A 228 -4.46 2.69 -11.94
C ASP A 228 -4.83 1.58 -12.92
N GLN A 229 -4.22 0.38 -12.82
CA GLN A 229 -4.58 -0.80 -13.63
C GLN A 229 -6.06 -1.16 -13.50
N MET A 230 -6.61 -1.08 -12.28
CA MET A 230 -8.02 -1.28 -11.96
C MET A 230 -8.92 -0.13 -12.47
N GLY A 231 -8.35 1.01 -12.87
CA GLY A 231 -9.13 2.19 -13.27
C GLY A 231 -9.74 2.94 -12.08
N VAL A 232 -9.19 2.75 -10.89
CA VAL A 232 -9.54 3.49 -9.68
C VAL A 232 -8.65 4.73 -9.58
N GLU A 233 -9.28 5.89 -9.39
CA GLU A 233 -8.56 7.15 -9.24
C GLU A 233 -7.80 7.19 -7.90
N VAL A 234 -6.50 7.48 -7.99
CA VAL A 234 -5.55 7.41 -6.87
C VAL A 234 -4.50 8.50 -7.00
N HIS A 235 -4.13 9.06 -5.85
CA HIS A 235 -3.09 10.07 -5.71
C HIS A 235 -2.02 9.55 -4.74
N ILE A 236 -0.75 9.82 -5.02
CA ILE A 236 0.28 9.75 -3.98
C ILE A 236 0.27 11.09 -3.27
N THR A 237 0.10 11.05 -1.95
CA THR A 237 -0.06 12.20 -1.08
C THR A 237 1.16 12.28 -0.15
N PHE A 238 1.74 13.46 -0.06
CA PHE A 238 2.93 13.75 0.72
C PHE A 238 2.56 14.70 1.86
N GLY A 239 3.00 14.38 3.08
CA GLY A 239 2.96 15.33 4.18
C GLY A 239 3.88 16.52 3.90
N GLU A 240 3.41 17.74 4.13
CA GLU A 240 4.23 18.94 3.94
C GLU A 240 5.03 19.29 5.20
N ASP A 241 4.50 18.92 6.36
CA ASP A 241 5.07 19.17 7.68
C ASP A 241 5.80 17.95 8.27
N ILE A 242 5.70 16.81 7.60
CA ILE A 242 6.43 15.58 7.93
C ILE A 242 7.05 14.94 6.70
N LYS A 243 8.02 14.04 6.92
CA LYS A 243 8.57 13.20 5.86
C LYS A 243 7.79 11.89 5.78
N ASP A 244 6.58 11.95 5.26
CA ASP A 244 5.75 10.76 5.07
C ASP A 244 4.92 10.84 3.79
N VAL A 245 4.49 9.68 3.30
CA VAL A 245 3.86 9.49 2.00
C VAL A 245 2.86 8.34 2.06
N TRP A 246 1.66 8.59 1.53
CA TRP A 246 0.55 7.63 1.51
C TRP A 246 -0.29 7.84 0.25
N ASN A 247 -1.51 7.27 0.21
CA ASN A 247 -2.43 7.48 -0.90
C ASN A 247 -3.72 8.18 -0.47
N THR A 248 -4.25 9.00 -1.37
CA THR A 248 -5.64 9.43 -1.35
C THR A 248 -6.36 8.74 -2.52
N VAL A 249 -7.42 8.00 -2.24
CA VAL A 249 -8.09 7.11 -3.21
C VAL A 249 -9.56 7.46 -3.28
N LYS A 250 -10.11 7.45 -4.50
CA LYS A 250 -11.53 7.64 -4.74
C LYS A 250 -12.27 6.32 -4.72
N ILE A 251 -13.28 6.21 -3.87
CA ILE A 251 -14.12 5.02 -3.71
C ILE A 251 -15.58 5.50 -3.69
N ASP A 252 -16.39 5.00 -4.62
CA ASP A 252 -17.81 5.33 -4.76
C ASP A 252 -18.10 6.84 -4.80
N GLY A 253 -17.23 7.58 -5.50
CA GLY A 253 -17.34 9.03 -5.70
C GLY A 253 -16.78 9.91 -4.59
N GLU A 254 -16.36 9.36 -3.45
CA GLU A 254 -15.73 10.08 -2.35
C GLU A 254 -14.24 9.75 -2.22
N TYR A 255 -13.45 10.67 -1.68
CA TYR A 255 -12.02 10.45 -1.45
C TYR A 255 -11.76 10.03 0.00
N PHE A 256 -10.77 9.17 0.17
CA PHE A 256 -10.31 8.66 1.46
C PHE A 256 -8.79 8.54 1.49
N HIS A 257 -8.19 8.74 2.66
CA HIS A 257 -6.78 8.42 2.89
C HIS A 257 -6.60 6.94 3.20
N LEU A 258 -5.63 6.34 2.52
CA LEU A 258 -5.18 4.96 2.71
C LEU A 258 -3.66 4.99 2.91
N ASP A 259 -3.21 4.58 4.09
CA ASP A 259 -1.79 4.47 4.42
C ASP A 259 -1.45 2.99 4.65
N ALA A 260 -0.98 2.34 3.58
CA ALA A 260 -0.69 0.91 3.58
C ALA A 260 0.63 0.59 4.31
N ALA A 261 1.57 1.54 4.33
CA ALA A 261 2.86 1.38 4.99
C ALA A 261 2.69 1.28 6.51
N ARG A 262 1.97 2.22 7.11
CA ARG A 262 1.69 2.19 8.57
C ARG A 262 0.83 1.02 8.97
N GLU A 263 -0.11 0.62 8.13
CA GLU A 263 -0.92 -0.57 8.41
C GLU A 263 -0.11 -1.86 8.35
N ALA A 264 0.80 -1.98 7.37
CA ALA A 264 1.71 -3.11 7.27
C ALA A 264 2.56 -3.25 8.54
N GLU A 265 3.08 -2.13 9.06
CA GLU A 265 3.85 -2.06 10.31
C GLU A 265 2.98 -2.37 11.54
N ALA A 266 1.75 -1.83 11.60
CA ALA A 266 0.90 -1.93 12.78
C ALA A 266 0.31 -3.33 13.00
N ASP A 267 -0.20 -3.97 11.93
CA ASP A 267 -0.91 -5.25 12.05
C ASP A 267 -1.01 -6.07 10.75
N ALA A 268 -0.19 -5.76 9.74
CA ALA A 268 -0.16 -6.47 8.47
C ALA A 268 -1.52 -6.49 7.73
N GLY A 269 -2.32 -5.43 7.86
CA GLY A 269 -3.58 -5.25 7.11
C GLY A 269 -4.80 -5.93 7.72
N GLN A 270 -4.78 -6.19 9.04
CA GLN A 270 -5.86 -6.90 9.73
C GLN A 270 -6.82 -5.97 10.46
N ALA A 271 -6.42 -4.77 10.85
CA ALA A 271 -7.27 -3.88 11.64
C ALA A 271 -7.94 -2.77 10.81
N TYR A 272 -7.44 -2.50 9.61
CA TYR A 272 -7.86 -1.39 8.75
C TYR A 272 -7.82 -0.03 9.48
N LYS A 273 -6.85 0.16 10.38
CA LYS A 273 -6.71 1.39 11.20
C LYS A 273 -6.40 2.61 10.35
N TYR A 274 -5.69 2.40 9.25
CA TYR A 274 -5.23 3.44 8.33
C TYR A 274 -5.87 3.35 6.93
N PHE A 275 -6.98 2.62 6.82
CA PHE A 275 -7.77 2.51 5.60
C PHE A 275 -9.01 3.40 5.66
N GLY A 276 -9.30 4.12 4.58
CA GLY A 276 -10.62 4.75 4.41
C GLY A 276 -10.85 5.96 5.33
N LEU A 277 -9.78 6.68 5.71
CA LEU A 277 -9.88 7.80 6.65
C LEU A 277 -10.30 9.09 5.94
N SER A 278 -11.23 9.84 6.54
CA SER A 278 -11.48 11.25 6.17
C SER A 278 -10.31 12.16 6.58
N ASP A 279 -10.25 13.37 6.02
CA ASP A 279 -9.32 14.43 6.45
C ASP A 279 -9.38 14.63 7.97
N LYS A 280 -10.60 14.67 8.54
CA LYS A 280 -10.83 14.85 9.98
C LYS A 280 -10.23 13.71 10.81
N GLU A 281 -10.37 12.48 10.36
CA GLU A 281 -9.86 11.29 11.05
C GLU A 281 -8.35 11.13 10.89
N PHE A 282 -7.83 11.45 9.71
CA PHE A 282 -6.40 11.46 9.43
C PHE A 282 -5.71 12.50 10.30
N LEU A 283 -6.29 13.71 10.44
CA LEU A 283 -5.81 14.76 11.35
C LEU A 283 -5.82 14.36 12.84
N LYS A 284 -6.79 13.55 13.28
CA LYS A 284 -6.82 13.07 14.69
C LYS A 284 -5.76 12.02 14.97
N ARG A 285 -5.40 11.24 13.96
CA ARG A 285 -4.32 10.25 14.01
C ARG A 285 -2.97 10.87 13.66
N ALA A 286 -2.96 12.16 13.29
CA ALA A 286 -1.98 12.73 12.41
C ALA A 286 -0.57 12.63 12.94
N ALA A 287 0.21 11.91 12.15
CA ALA A 287 1.56 12.33 11.89
C ALA A 287 1.62 13.67 11.10
N ALA A 288 0.68 14.05 10.20
CA ALA A 288 0.77 15.25 9.33
C ALA A 288 -0.38 16.27 9.51
N ALA A 289 -0.09 17.56 9.54
CA ALA A 289 -1.07 18.66 9.63
C ALA A 289 -1.42 19.30 8.26
N SER A 290 -0.62 19.09 7.22
CA SER A 290 -0.96 19.47 5.84
C SER A 290 -0.30 18.54 4.81
N TRP A 291 -0.88 18.47 3.61
CA TRP A 291 -0.44 17.55 2.57
C TRP A 291 -0.77 18.04 1.15
N SER A 292 0.01 17.56 0.17
CA SER A 292 -0.21 17.78 -1.26
C SER A 292 -0.03 16.47 -2.04
N SER A 293 -0.54 16.43 -3.27
CA SER A 293 -0.47 15.22 -4.12
C SER A 293 0.44 15.43 -5.33
N GLY A 294 1.00 14.34 -5.85
CA GLY A 294 1.78 14.35 -7.09
C GLY A 294 3.02 13.47 -7.04
N LYS A 295 4.18 14.09 -7.29
CA LYS A 295 5.51 13.47 -7.19
C LYS A 295 6.39 14.25 -6.21
N ALA A 296 7.27 13.54 -5.50
CA ALA A 296 8.20 14.15 -4.54
C ALA A 296 9.10 15.21 -5.20
N GLU A 297 9.59 14.92 -6.41
CA GLU A 297 10.31 15.85 -7.27
C GLU A 297 9.54 15.99 -8.59
N GLY A 298 8.72 17.03 -8.74
CA GLY A 298 7.98 17.25 -9.99
C GLY A 298 6.68 18.03 -9.82
N VAL A 299 5.67 17.63 -10.59
CA VAL A 299 4.34 18.24 -10.56
C VAL A 299 3.65 17.89 -9.24
N THR A 300 3.32 18.93 -8.46
CA THR A 300 2.49 18.84 -7.26
C THR A 300 1.19 19.61 -7.46
N TYR A 301 0.15 19.19 -6.76
CA TYR A 301 -1.19 19.81 -6.81
C TYR A 301 -1.93 19.58 -5.49
N GLU A 302 -3.02 20.34 -5.30
CA GLU A 302 -3.88 20.20 -4.13
C GLU A 302 -4.51 18.81 -4.10
N THR A 303 -4.39 18.12 -2.96
CA THR A 303 -5.02 16.81 -2.77
C THR A 303 -6.55 16.97 -2.71
N PRO A 304 -7.34 16.14 -3.40
CA PRO A 304 -8.79 16.16 -3.25
C PRO A 304 -9.20 15.95 -1.78
N ALA A 305 -10.17 16.72 -1.32
CA ALA A 305 -10.63 16.65 0.07
C ALA A 305 -11.27 15.28 0.37
N ALA A 306 -10.76 14.58 1.40
CA ALA A 306 -11.32 13.32 1.84
C ALA A 306 -12.43 13.56 2.86
N THR A 307 -13.65 13.78 2.38
CA THR A 307 -14.82 14.06 3.25
C THR A 307 -15.65 12.83 3.59
N GLY A 308 -15.42 11.70 2.91
CA GLY A 308 -16.20 10.49 3.13
C GLY A 308 -15.92 9.87 4.50
N ASN A 309 -16.94 9.32 5.14
CA ASN A 309 -16.84 8.68 6.46
C ASN A 309 -17.39 7.23 6.46
N ARG A 310 -17.60 6.63 5.27
CA ARG A 310 -18.16 5.28 5.13
C ARG A 310 -17.39 4.27 5.98
N PHE A 311 -16.05 4.31 5.92
CA PHE A 311 -15.19 3.31 6.54
C PHE A 311 -14.85 3.59 8.01
N THR A 312 -15.31 4.70 8.58
CA THR A 312 -15.13 5.06 10.01
C THR A 312 -15.38 3.92 11.00
N PRO A 313 -16.39 3.05 10.81
CA PRO A 313 -16.63 1.94 11.73
C PRO A 313 -15.49 0.93 11.82
N LEU A 314 -14.69 0.76 10.77
CA LEU A 314 -13.58 -0.21 10.75
C LEU A 314 -12.55 0.13 11.82
N GLN A 315 -12.31 1.41 12.06
CA GLN A 315 -11.30 1.85 13.04
C GLN A 315 -11.68 1.61 14.50
N GLY A 316 -12.90 1.14 14.78
CA GLY A 316 -13.32 0.73 16.12
C GLY A 316 -12.83 -0.67 16.51
N TYR A 317 -12.23 -1.42 15.58
CA TYR A 317 -11.88 -2.82 15.78
C TYR A 317 -10.36 -3.03 15.75
N ASN A 318 -9.89 -4.01 16.51
CA ASN A 318 -8.48 -4.41 16.53
C ASN A 318 -8.17 -5.54 15.55
N ILE A 319 -9.19 -6.32 15.16
CA ILE A 319 -9.04 -7.51 14.31
C ILE A 319 -10.28 -7.59 13.42
N ILE A 320 -10.05 -7.64 12.11
CA ILE A 320 -11.09 -7.75 11.10
C ILE A 320 -10.70 -8.87 10.13
N ALA A 321 -11.57 -9.87 10.02
CA ALA A 321 -11.50 -10.87 8.97
C ALA A 321 -12.55 -10.56 7.90
N VAL A 322 -12.17 -10.51 6.63
CA VAL A 322 -13.06 -10.05 5.55
C VAL A 322 -13.39 -11.18 4.60
N ASP A 323 -14.68 -11.34 4.32
CA ASP A 323 -15.20 -12.16 3.23
C ASP A 323 -15.63 -11.23 2.10
N PHE A 324 -14.70 -10.97 1.18
CA PHE A 324 -14.96 -10.11 0.01
C PHE A 324 -16.00 -10.70 -0.92
N ALA A 325 -16.14 -12.03 -1.00
CA ALA A 325 -17.12 -12.67 -1.88
C ALA A 325 -18.54 -12.60 -1.28
N GLY A 326 -18.64 -12.74 0.04
CA GLY A 326 -19.89 -12.60 0.79
C GLY A 326 -20.24 -11.16 1.15
N GLU A 327 -19.39 -10.18 0.80
CA GLU A 327 -19.55 -8.74 1.11
C GLU A 327 -19.77 -8.49 2.61
N ARG A 328 -18.96 -9.15 3.45
CA ARG A 328 -19.05 -9.07 4.92
C ARG A 328 -17.68 -8.99 5.55
N TYR A 329 -17.63 -8.45 6.75
CA TYR A 329 -16.48 -8.59 7.64
C TYR A 329 -16.90 -9.10 9.01
N TYR A 330 -15.94 -9.68 9.70
CA TYR A 330 -16.10 -10.33 10.99
C TYR A 330 -15.11 -9.73 11.97
N THR A 331 -15.58 -9.51 13.19
CA THR A 331 -14.77 -8.99 14.29
C THR A 331 -15.23 -9.64 15.58
N ILE A 332 -14.44 -9.46 16.63
CA ILE A 332 -14.76 -9.94 17.97
C ILE A 332 -15.60 -8.87 18.65
N ASP A 333 -16.84 -9.22 19.00
CA ASP A 333 -17.74 -8.33 19.71
C ASP A 333 -17.40 -8.30 21.20
N THR A 334 -16.96 -7.14 21.66
CA THR A 334 -16.55 -6.88 23.04
C THR A 334 -17.56 -6.01 23.80
N SER A 335 -18.73 -5.73 23.21
CA SER A 335 -19.76 -4.88 23.83
C SER A 335 -20.55 -5.56 24.95
N GLY A 336 -20.48 -6.90 25.05
CA GLY A 336 -21.23 -7.71 26.00
C GLY A 336 -20.34 -8.65 26.83
N GLU A 337 -20.96 -9.71 27.37
CA GLU A 337 -20.23 -10.79 28.05
C GLU A 337 -19.64 -11.77 27.04
N GLY A 338 -18.38 -12.16 27.26
CA GLY A 338 -17.64 -13.06 26.37
C GLY A 338 -16.98 -12.33 25.21
N THR A 339 -16.56 -13.10 24.20
CA THR A 339 -15.92 -12.60 22.97
C THR A 339 -16.51 -13.28 21.73
N PRO A 340 -17.85 -13.21 21.50
CA PRO A 340 -18.45 -13.83 20.33
C PRO A 340 -17.96 -13.18 19.02
N ILE A 341 -18.01 -13.95 17.93
CA ILE A 341 -17.75 -13.42 16.59
C ILE A 341 -19.01 -12.73 16.09
N ALA A 342 -18.89 -11.48 15.64
CA ALA A 342 -19.98 -10.75 15.00
C ALA A 342 -19.67 -10.50 13.52
N ALA A 343 -20.68 -10.68 12.67
CA ALA A 343 -20.65 -10.39 11.24
C ALA A 343 -21.32 -9.04 10.96
N TYR A 344 -20.76 -8.30 10.02
CA TYR A 344 -21.24 -7.00 9.57
C TYR A 344 -21.27 -6.97 8.04
N ASP A 345 -22.26 -6.29 7.49
CA ASP A 345 -22.31 -5.99 6.05
C ASP A 345 -21.17 -5.02 5.70
N LEU A 346 -20.40 -5.34 4.66
CA LEU A 346 -19.18 -4.59 4.30
C LEU A 346 -19.50 -3.18 3.78
N ARG A 347 -20.72 -2.96 3.29
CA ARG A 347 -21.13 -1.68 2.72
C ARG A 347 -21.83 -0.78 3.72
N THR A 348 -22.79 -1.33 4.43
CA THR A 348 -23.69 -0.58 5.31
C THR A 348 -23.21 -0.56 6.75
N HIS A 349 -22.24 -1.43 7.10
CA HIS A 349 -21.79 -1.66 8.48
C HIS A 349 -22.92 -2.10 9.42
N GLU A 350 -24.06 -2.53 8.88
CA GLU A 350 -25.15 -3.08 9.66
C GLU A 350 -24.71 -4.41 10.28
N LYS A 351 -24.85 -4.52 11.60
CA LYS A 351 -24.54 -5.74 12.33
C LYS A 351 -25.56 -6.82 11.98
N GLY A 352 -25.06 -7.94 11.50
CA GLY A 352 -25.85 -9.14 11.18
C GLY A 352 -25.73 -10.20 12.26
N THR A 353 -25.37 -11.41 11.83
CA THR A 353 -25.25 -12.61 12.67
C THR A 353 -24.18 -12.46 13.75
N VAL A 354 -24.47 -12.99 14.94
CA VAL A 354 -23.50 -13.17 16.02
C VAL A 354 -23.38 -14.66 16.31
N TYR A 355 -22.18 -15.20 16.13
CA TYR A 355 -21.89 -16.60 16.38
C TYR A 355 -21.54 -16.81 17.85
N THR A 356 -22.02 -17.90 18.45
CA THR A 356 -21.76 -18.21 19.86
C THR A 356 -20.31 -18.60 20.16
N ALA A 357 -19.52 -18.89 19.12
CA ALA A 357 -18.11 -19.22 19.22
C ALA A 357 -17.34 -18.08 19.91
N GLN A 358 -16.61 -18.41 20.98
CA GLN A 358 -15.83 -17.45 21.75
C GLN A 358 -14.43 -17.37 21.14
N ALA A 359 -14.09 -16.22 20.57
CA ALA A 359 -12.90 -16.07 19.74
C ALA A 359 -11.90 -15.08 20.31
N ALA A 360 -10.63 -15.36 20.04
CA ALA A 360 -9.51 -14.44 20.01
C ALA A 360 -8.83 -14.65 18.65
N ASN A 361 -8.40 -13.57 18.01
CA ASN A 361 -7.87 -13.59 16.64
C ASN A 361 -8.85 -14.11 15.58
N LEU A 362 -8.76 -13.56 14.37
CA LEU A 362 -9.62 -13.95 13.26
C LEU A 362 -8.83 -13.91 11.95
N ALA A 363 -9.11 -14.86 11.08
CA ALA A 363 -8.74 -14.82 9.67
C ALA A 363 -9.86 -15.44 8.85
N PHE A 364 -10.15 -14.90 7.67
CA PHE A 364 -11.09 -15.51 6.74
C PHE A 364 -10.31 -16.02 5.54
N TYR A 365 -10.53 -17.28 5.17
CA TYR A 365 -9.87 -17.88 4.01
C TYR A 365 -10.76 -18.95 3.38
N LYS A 366 -11.00 -18.83 2.07
CA LYS A 366 -11.80 -19.76 1.26
C LYS A 366 -13.12 -20.19 1.92
N GLY A 367 -13.93 -19.23 2.39
CA GLY A 367 -15.26 -19.51 2.95
C GLY A 367 -15.28 -19.92 4.43
N LEU A 368 -14.11 -20.05 5.07
CA LEU A 368 -14.01 -20.44 6.48
C LEU A 368 -13.41 -19.30 7.31
N LEU A 369 -13.99 -19.09 8.50
CA LEU A 369 -13.40 -18.28 9.55
C LEU A 369 -12.50 -19.14 10.43
N TYR A 370 -11.25 -18.75 10.57
CA TYR A 370 -10.29 -19.33 11.50
C TYR A 370 -10.19 -18.43 12.71
N PHE A 371 -10.17 -19.02 13.90
CA PHE A 371 -10.12 -18.29 15.16
C PHE A 371 -9.44 -19.12 16.26
N SER A 372 -8.88 -18.44 17.25
CA SER A 372 -8.42 -19.06 18.48
C SER A 372 -9.59 -19.12 19.47
N ASP A 373 -10.00 -20.31 19.89
CA ASP A 373 -11.15 -20.47 20.79
C ASP A 373 -10.77 -20.11 22.24
N THR A 374 -11.32 -19.02 22.77
CA THR A 374 -11.00 -18.54 24.13
C THR A 374 -11.60 -19.42 25.23
N ALA A 375 -12.64 -20.19 24.95
CA ALA A 375 -13.23 -21.15 25.89
C ALA A 375 -12.44 -22.47 25.94
N ASP A 376 -11.58 -22.71 24.94
CA ASP A 376 -10.80 -23.94 24.76
C ASP A 376 -9.29 -23.63 24.70
N GLY A 377 -8.81 -22.71 25.55
CA GLY A 377 -7.37 -22.46 25.71
C GLY A 377 -6.65 -21.94 24.46
N LEU A 378 -7.32 -21.12 23.64
CA LEU A 378 -6.82 -20.58 22.37
C LEU A 378 -6.54 -21.64 21.30
N LYS A 379 -7.20 -22.79 21.39
CA LYS A 379 -7.09 -23.83 20.35
C LYS A 379 -7.65 -23.35 19.02
N LEU A 380 -6.94 -23.62 17.95
CA LEU A 380 -7.33 -23.24 16.61
C LEU A 380 -8.58 -24.00 16.12
N LYS A 381 -9.62 -23.24 15.79
CA LYS A 381 -10.86 -23.74 15.22
C LYS A 381 -11.20 -23.03 13.93
N SER A 382 -12.09 -23.66 13.17
CA SER A 382 -12.74 -23.09 12.00
C SER A 382 -14.23 -23.01 12.22
N LEU A 383 -14.87 -22.00 11.63
CA LEU A 383 -16.31 -21.79 11.59
C LEU A 383 -16.71 -21.61 10.12
N GLU A 384 -17.66 -22.42 9.67
CA GLU A 384 -18.35 -22.23 8.39
C GLU A 384 -19.54 -21.27 8.61
N PRO A 385 -19.52 -20.04 8.08
CA PRO A 385 -20.53 -19.02 8.39
C PRO A 385 -21.96 -19.43 8.02
N GLU A 386 -22.16 -20.16 6.93
CA GLU A 386 -23.50 -20.52 6.46
C GLU A 386 -24.17 -21.63 7.28
N SER A 387 -23.40 -22.62 7.73
CA SER A 387 -23.91 -23.76 8.49
C SER A 387 -23.77 -23.57 10.01
N GLU A 388 -23.03 -22.54 10.43
CA GLU A 388 -22.59 -22.31 11.81
C GLU A 388 -21.80 -23.49 12.41
N THR A 389 -21.23 -24.33 11.55
CA THR A 389 -20.48 -25.51 11.98
C THR A 389 -19.09 -25.11 12.44
N VAL A 390 -18.75 -25.47 13.68
CA VAL A 390 -17.41 -25.30 14.26
C VAL A 390 -16.65 -26.62 14.22
N ALA A 391 -15.43 -26.60 13.72
CA ALA A 391 -14.54 -27.75 13.66
C ALA A 391 -13.14 -27.42 14.22
N ALA A 392 -12.53 -28.38 14.92
CA ALA A 392 -11.13 -28.29 15.29
C ALA A 392 -10.25 -28.41 14.03
N VAL A 393 -9.28 -27.52 13.87
CA VAL A 393 -8.38 -27.51 12.70
C VAL A 393 -7.08 -28.24 13.02
N ALA A 394 -6.46 -27.87 14.13
CA ALA A 394 -5.23 -28.48 14.63
C ALA A 394 -5.16 -28.35 16.15
N ASP A 395 -4.41 -29.23 16.80
CA ASP A 395 -4.16 -29.15 18.24
C ASP A 395 -3.06 -28.11 18.56
N LEU A 396 -3.29 -26.87 18.10
CA LEU A 396 -2.37 -25.73 18.21
C LEU A 396 -2.99 -24.65 19.08
N GLU A 397 -2.22 -24.11 20.01
CA GLU A 397 -2.57 -22.88 20.72
C GLU A 397 -2.10 -21.71 19.85
N VAL A 398 -3.03 -20.84 19.45
CA VAL A 398 -2.75 -19.79 18.47
C VAL A 398 -2.91 -18.42 19.11
N THR A 399 -1.83 -17.66 19.17
CA THR A 399 -1.81 -16.30 19.73
C THR A 399 -2.04 -15.24 18.68
N ARG A 400 -1.82 -15.56 17.39
CA ARG A 400 -2.06 -14.65 16.26
C ARG A 400 -2.36 -15.43 14.98
N LEU A 401 -3.28 -14.90 14.18
CA LEU A 401 -3.63 -15.43 12.86
C LEU A 401 -3.37 -14.36 11.82
N LEU A 402 -2.80 -14.72 10.67
CA LEU A 402 -2.64 -13.83 9.51
C LEU A 402 -3.16 -14.52 8.26
N CYS A 403 -3.93 -13.81 7.43
CA CYS A 403 -4.36 -14.32 6.13
C CYS A 403 -3.42 -13.81 5.04
N LYS A 404 -2.87 -14.72 4.25
CA LYS A 404 -2.10 -14.40 3.04
C LYS A 404 -2.70 -15.12 1.84
N ALA A 405 -2.16 -14.83 0.65
CA ALA A 405 -2.66 -15.37 -0.60
C ALA A 405 -2.71 -16.91 -0.63
N ASP A 406 -1.74 -17.57 0.00
CA ASP A 406 -1.55 -19.02 -0.07
C ASP A 406 -2.03 -19.78 1.17
N GLY A 407 -2.67 -19.11 2.14
CA GLY A 407 -3.25 -19.76 3.32
C GLY A 407 -3.38 -18.86 4.54
N VAL A 408 -3.74 -19.51 5.65
CA VAL A 408 -3.81 -18.87 6.97
C VAL A 408 -2.57 -19.26 7.77
N TYR A 409 -1.85 -18.25 8.24
CA TYR A 409 -0.64 -18.36 9.04
C TYR A 409 -1.04 -18.28 10.51
N ALA A 410 -0.84 -19.38 11.23
CA ALA A 410 -1.09 -19.47 12.66
C ALA A 410 0.23 -19.42 13.42
N TYR A 411 0.30 -18.49 14.38
CA TYR A 411 1.48 -18.26 15.21
C TYR A 411 1.19 -18.64 16.65
N ASP A 412 2.11 -19.39 17.25
CA ASP A 412 2.29 -19.51 18.69
C ASP A 412 3.50 -18.65 19.06
N ASP A 413 3.26 -17.37 19.34
CA ASP A 413 4.32 -16.41 19.67
C ASP A 413 4.97 -16.74 21.04
N VAL A 414 4.33 -17.57 21.88
CA VAL A 414 4.90 -18.04 23.15
C VAL A 414 6.00 -19.07 22.89
N ARG A 415 5.79 -19.95 21.91
CA ARG A 415 6.76 -20.99 21.52
C ARG A 415 7.65 -20.59 20.34
N GLY A 416 7.33 -19.50 19.65
CA GLY A 416 7.98 -19.07 18.43
C GLY A 416 7.73 -20.04 17.26
N GLU A 417 6.55 -20.68 17.23
CA GLU A 417 6.17 -21.65 16.20
C GLU A 417 5.21 -21.01 15.19
N GLU A 418 5.42 -21.32 13.91
CA GLU A 418 4.56 -20.90 12.80
C GLU A 418 4.02 -22.14 12.08
N THR A 419 2.71 -22.19 11.84
CA THR A 419 2.06 -23.23 11.04
C THR A 419 1.20 -22.60 9.95
N ILE A 420 1.38 -23.06 8.72
CA ILE A 420 0.58 -22.62 7.57
C ILE A 420 -0.56 -23.61 7.34
N ILE A 421 -1.80 -23.12 7.40
CA ILE A 421 -3.01 -23.87 7.11
C ILE A 421 -3.37 -23.61 5.65
N LYS A 422 -3.34 -24.67 4.84
CA LYS A 422 -3.73 -24.64 3.43
C LYS A 422 -4.92 -25.58 3.22
N PRO A 423 -6.15 -25.10 3.44
CA PRO A 423 -7.35 -25.87 3.14
C PRO A 423 -7.40 -26.16 1.64
N GLU A 424 -7.70 -27.42 1.31
CA GLU A 424 -7.87 -27.87 -0.08
C GLU A 424 -8.90 -27.02 -0.83
#